data_AF-A0AAU6WMA7-F1
#
_entry.id   AF-A0AAU6WMA7-F1
#
_cell.length_a   1.000
_cell.length_b   1.000
_cell.length_c   1.000
_cell.angle_alpha   90.00
_cell.angle_beta   90.00
_cell.angle_gamma   90.00
#
_symmetry.space_group_name_H-M   'P 1'
#
loop_
_entity.id
_entity.type
_entity.pdbx_description
1 polymer ?
#
loop_
_entity_poly.entity_id
_entity_poly.type
_entity_poly.pdbx_seq_one_letter_code
_entity_poly.pdbx_strand_id
1 'polypeptide(L)'
;MAVLYPPTSFSFIVNGISTTEGIDSRFQSISGLSTDITTEEYAEGGENRFTHQLPLRPKYPNLVLKRGLLVSSGLISWCRNAMENFEFEPRDLIISFPEDSSLQLR
;
A
#
# COMPACT_ATOMS: atom_id res chain seq x y z
N MET A 1 -33.27 4.78 -2.43
CA MET A 1 -32.08 3.91 -2.41
C MET A 1 -30.87 4.80 -2.64
N ALA A 2 -29.95 4.90 -1.68
CA ALA A 2 -28.71 5.66 -1.88
C ALA A 2 -27.82 4.91 -2.88
N VAL A 3 -27.47 5.54 -3.99
CA VAL A 3 -26.57 4.99 -4.98
C VAL A 3 -25.15 5.18 -4.46
N LEU A 4 -24.54 4.09 -3.98
CA LEU A 4 -23.16 4.10 -3.49
C LEU A 4 -22.22 4.21 -4.70
N TYR A 5 -21.58 5.35 -4.89
CA TYR A 5 -20.59 5.53 -5.95
C TYR A 5 -19.26 4.91 -5.50
N PRO A 6 -18.55 4.16 -6.35
CA PRO A 6 -17.24 3.64 -5.98
C PRO A 6 -16.28 4.82 -5.72
N PRO A 7 -15.45 4.75 -4.66
CA PRO A 7 -14.48 5.80 -4.37
C PRO A 7 -13.48 5.94 -5.53
N THR A 8 -13.09 7.17 -5.80
CA THR A 8 -12.15 7.45 -6.88
C THR A 8 -10.72 7.05 -6.51
N SER A 9 -10.00 6.39 -7.42
CA SER A 9 -8.63 5.91 -7.17
C SER A 9 -7.55 7.00 -7.19
N PHE A 10 -7.89 8.27 -7.47
CA PHE A 10 -6.92 9.35 -7.61
C PHE A 10 -6.69 10.17 -6.33
N SER A 11 -7.49 9.95 -5.28
CA SER A 11 -7.41 10.72 -4.04
C SER A 11 -7.06 9.80 -2.88
N PHE A 12 -5.87 9.98 -2.31
CA PHE A 12 -5.40 9.23 -1.14
C PHE A 12 -4.34 10.03 -0.38
N ILE A 13 -4.22 9.73 0.91
CA ILE A 13 -3.26 10.38 1.82
C ILE A 13 -2.47 9.28 2.54
N VAL A 14 -1.15 9.46 2.59
CA VAL A 14 -0.23 8.53 3.26
C VAL A 14 0.33 9.20 4.52
N ASN A 15 0.02 8.65 5.68
CA ASN A 15 0.49 9.17 6.98
C ASN A 15 1.52 8.23 7.61
N GLY A 16 2.36 8.76 8.51
CA GLY A 16 3.36 7.99 9.27
C GLY A 16 4.82 8.15 8.80
N ILE A 17 5.08 8.92 7.74
CA ILE A 17 6.45 9.06 7.19
C ILE A 17 7.25 10.17 7.87
N SER A 18 6.64 11.33 8.11
CA SER A 18 7.30 12.53 8.60
C SER A 18 6.46 13.21 9.69
N THR A 19 7.13 13.80 10.68
CA THR A 19 6.48 14.60 11.73
C THR A 19 5.89 15.90 11.19
N THR A 20 6.39 16.37 10.05
CA THR A 20 5.85 17.56 9.37
C THR A 20 4.65 17.15 8.52
N GLU A 21 3.46 17.25 9.11
CA GLU A 21 2.22 16.90 8.44
C GLU A 21 1.97 17.76 7.20
N GLY A 22 1.55 17.12 6.10
CA GLY A 22 0.92 17.80 4.97
C GLY A 22 1.65 17.67 3.64
N ILE A 23 2.94 18.02 3.56
CA ILE A 23 3.68 17.96 2.29
C ILE A 23 4.16 16.53 2.02
N ASP A 24 4.67 15.84 3.05
CA ASP A 24 5.24 14.50 2.91
C ASP A 24 4.19 13.40 2.75
N SER A 25 2.92 13.71 3.04
CA SER A 25 1.80 12.79 2.94
C SER A 25 1.20 12.65 1.54
N ARG A 26 1.63 13.49 0.59
CA ARG A 26 1.06 13.58 -0.77
C ARG A 26 1.91 12.82 -1.78
N PHE A 27 1.30 11.85 -2.46
CA PHE A 27 1.93 11.04 -3.49
C PHE A 27 1.12 11.04 -4.77
N GLN A 28 1.82 10.85 -5.89
CA GLN A 28 1.20 10.76 -7.21
C GLN A 28 0.63 9.37 -7.46
N SER A 29 1.33 8.32 -7.02
CA SER A 29 0.88 6.94 -7.18
C SER A 29 1.39 6.04 -6.07
N ILE A 30 0.58 5.04 -5.74
CA ILE A 30 0.90 3.97 -4.80
C ILE A 30 0.66 2.62 -5.48
N SER A 31 1.57 1.67 -5.27
CA SER A 31 1.44 0.29 -5.76
C SER A 31 2.04 -0.70 -4.78
N GLY A 32 1.64 -1.97 -4.85
CA GLY A 32 2.12 -3.01 -3.93
C GLY A 32 1.22 -3.27 -2.72
N LEU A 33 -0.03 -2.79 -2.75
CA LEU A 33 -1.06 -3.11 -1.76
C LEU A 33 -1.88 -4.33 -2.19
N SER A 34 -1.21 -5.45 -2.45
CA SER A 34 -1.87 -6.74 -2.72
C SER A 34 -1.40 -7.81 -1.76
N THR A 35 -2.15 -8.90 -1.66
CA THR A 35 -1.77 -10.06 -0.87
C THR A 35 -1.96 -11.28 -1.76
N ASP A 36 -0.87 -11.98 -2.02
CA ASP A 36 -0.86 -13.15 -2.89
C ASP A 36 -0.71 -14.41 -2.03
N ILE A 37 -1.72 -15.28 -2.04
CA ILE A 37 -1.66 -16.57 -1.37
C ILE A 37 -1.18 -17.59 -2.39
N THR A 38 0.04 -18.09 -2.23
CA THR A 38 0.53 -19.19 -3.06
C THR A 38 -0.15 -20.49 -2.60
N THR A 39 -0.46 -21.40 -3.52
CA THR A 39 -1.03 -22.71 -3.19
C THR A 39 -0.06 -23.82 -3.58
N GLU A 40 -0.07 -24.90 -2.81
CA GLU A 40 0.61 -26.15 -3.14
C GLU A 40 -0.43 -27.21 -3.52
N GLU A 41 -0.15 -27.99 -4.56
CA GLU A 41 -1.01 -29.10 -4.95
C GLU A 41 -0.64 -30.36 -4.16
N TYR A 42 -1.64 -30.95 -3.51
CA TYR A 42 -1.52 -32.18 -2.76
C TYR A 42 -2.42 -33.24 -3.38
N ALA A 43 -1.81 -34.31 -3.90
CA ALA A 43 -2.53 -35.49 -4.39
C ALA A 43 -2.67 -36.50 -3.26
N GLU A 44 -3.90 -36.77 -2.83
CA GLU A 44 -4.18 -37.80 -1.82
C GLU A 44 -4.09 -39.20 -2.44
N GLY A 45 -3.58 -40.17 -1.69
CA GLY A 45 -3.54 -41.55 -2.14
C GLY A 45 -4.93 -42.18 -2.14
N GLY A 46 -5.35 -42.73 -3.27
CA GLY A 46 -6.63 -43.46 -3.39
C GLY A 46 -7.75 -42.67 -4.07
N GLU A 47 -7.56 -41.37 -4.31
CA GLU A 47 -8.45 -40.54 -5.11
C GLU A 47 -7.69 -39.97 -6.32
N ASN A 48 -8.09 -40.37 -7.52
CA ASN A 48 -7.42 -39.99 -8.77
C ASN A 48 -8.18 -38.91 -9.56
N ARG A 49 -9.37 -38.49 -9.08
CA ARG A 49 -10.25 -37.58 -9.81
C ARG A 49 -9.92 -36.11 -9.58
N PHE A 50 -9.26 -35.75 -8.48
CA PHE A 50 -8.91 -34.37 -8.18
C PHE A 50 -7.69 -34.27 -7.27
N THR A 51 -7.07 -33.08 -7.27
CA THR A 51 -5.98 -32.69 -6.36
C THR A 51 -6.47 -31.59 -5.42
N HIS A 52 -5.91 -31.56 -4.21
CA HIS A 52 -6.20 -30.51 -3.24
C HIS A 52 -5.24 -29.34 -3.44
N GLN A 53 -5.75 -28.11 -3.30
CA GLN A 53 -4.90 -26.92 -3.22
C GLN A 53 -4.82 -26.47 -1.78
N LEU A 54 -3.64 -26.62 -1.19
CA LEU A 54 -3.36 -26.21 0.18
C LEU A 54 -2.76 -24.79 0.17
N PRO A 55 -3.31 -23.84 0.94
CA PRO A 55 -2.76 -22.50 1.00
C PRO A 55 -1.42 -22.50 1.72
N LEU A 56 -0.41 -21.92 1.07
CA LEU A 56 0.88 -21.61 1.69
C LEU A 56 0.84 -20.24 2.37
N ARG A 57 2.00 -19.80 2.85
CA ARG A 57 2.17 -18.50 3.48
C ARG A 57 1.83 -17.37 2.50
N PRO A 58 1.08 -16.34 2.94
CA PRO A 58 0.79 -15.17 2.12
C PRO A 58 2.07 -14.41 1.82
N LYS A 59 2.17 -13.89 0.60
CA LYS A 59 3.24 -13.01 0.13
C LYS A 59 2.70 -11.60 -0.01
N TYR A 60 3.49 -10.64 0.46
CA TYR A 60 3.21 -9.21 0.34
C TYR A 60 4.27 -8.61 -0.58
N PRO A 61 3.88 -7.96 -1.68
CA PRO A 61 4.83 -7.28 -2.54
C PRO A 61 5.36 -6.00 -1.88
N ASN A 62 6.46 -5.49 -2.42
CA ASN A 62 7.05 -4.25 -1.93
C ASN A 62 6.12 -3.07 -2.21
N LEU A 63 5.91 -2.22 -1.20
CA LEU A 63 5.20 -0.96 -1.34
C LEU A 63 6.06 0.02 -2.14
N VAL A 64 5.51 0.56 -3.23
CA VAL A 64 6.18 1.55 -4.08
C VAL A 64 5.36 2.82 -4.10
N LEU A 65 5.97 3.91 -3.64
CA LEU A 65 5.38 5.25 -3.58
C LEU A 65 6.12 6.17 -4.56
N LYS A 66 5.39 6.90 -5.41
CA LYS A 66 5.98 7.88 -6.34
C LYS A 66 5.43 9.27 -6.07
N ARG A 67 6.31 10.27 -6.08
CA ARG A 67 5.97 11.70 -5.94
C ARG A 67 7.01 12.58 -6.61
N GLY A 68 6.71 13.87 -6.74
CA GLY A 68 7.67 14.88 -7.18
C GLY A 68 8.73 15.19 -6.11
N LEU A 69 9.88 15.73 -6.56
CA LEU A 69 10.96 16.16 -5.68
C LEU A 69 10.57 17.47 -4.96
N LEU A 70 10.87 17.55 -3.67
CA LEU A 70 10.62 18.70 -2.81
C LEU A 70 11.92 19.08 -2.09
N VAL A 71 12.12 20.37 -1.82
CA VAL A 71 13.39 20.89 -1.29
C VAL A 71 13.57 20.59 0.20
N SER A 72 12.49 20.63 0.99
CA SER A 72 12.51 20.38 2.44
C SER A 72 11.51 19.29 2.81
N SER A 73 12.00 18.07 2.98
CA SER A 73 11.15 16.90 3.24
C SER A 73 11.82 15.96 4.24
N GLY A 74 11.09 15.64 5.32
CA GLY A 74 11.52 14.64 6.30
C GLY A 74 11.57 13.23 5.72
N LEU A 75 10.76 12.97 4.69
CA LEU A 75 10.83 11.73 3.91
C LEU A 75 12.16 11.59 3.18
N ILE A 76 12.66 12.67 2.57
CA ILE A 76 13.96 12.63 1.86
C ILE A 76 15.09 12.39 2.84
N SER A 77 15.07 13.03 4.02
CA SER A 77 16.10 12.78 5.04
C SER A 77 16.03 11.35 5.57
N TRP A 78 14.83 10.81 5.79
CA TRP A 78 14.66 9.40 6.21
C TRP A 78 15.20 8.42 5.16
N CYS A 79 14.86 8.60 3.87
CA CYS A 79 15.42 7.78 2.80
C CYS A 79 16.94 7.93 2.68
N ARG A 80 17.45 9.16 2.79
CA ARG A 80 18.89 9.45 2.72
C ARG A 80 19.65 8.77 3.85
N ASN A 81 19.16 8.85 5.09
CA ASN A 81 19.79 8.19 6.23
C ASN A 81 19.86 6.67 6.06
N ALA A 82 18.79 6.04 5.55
CA ALA A 82 18.79 4.61 5.28
C ALA A 82 19.78 4.21 4.16
N MET A 83 19.92 5.04 3.12
CA MET A 83 20.78 4.74 1.95
C MET A 83 22.25 5.10 2.13
N GLU A 84 22.53 6.26 2.73
CA GLU A 84 23.88 6.83 2.85
C GLU A 84 24.52 6.48 4.20
N ASN A 85 23.74 6.49 5.28
CA ASN A 85 24.23 6.26 6.65
C ASN A 85 23.93 4.86 7.18
N PHE A 86 23.18 4.03 6.44
CA PHE A 86 22.73 2.70 6.86
C PHE A 86 21.97 2.68 8.20
N GLU A 87 21.30 3.79 8.51
CA GLU A 87 20.41 3.91 9.67
C GLU A 87 18.99 3.56 9.28
N PHE A 88 18.52 2.38 9.70
CA PHE A 88 17.21 1.86 9.35
C PHE A 88 16.21 2.12 10.48
N GLU A 89 15.26 3.02 10.24
CA GLU A 89 14.11 3.24 11.11
C GLU A 89 12.84 2.77 10.40
N PRO A 90 12.32 1.56 10.67
CA PRO A 90 11.03 1.12 10.15
C PRO A 90 9.92 2.07 10.61
N ARG A 91 8.98 2.38 9.71
CA ARG A 91 7.84 3.25 10.00
C ARG A 91 6.55 2.59 9.53
N ASP A 92 5.53 2.67 10.36
CA ASP A 92 4.18 2.24 10.02
C ASP A 92 3.50 3.29 9.17
N LEU A 93 2.91 2.86 8.05
CA LEU A 93 2.26 3.73 7.09
C LEU A 93 0.76 3.49 7.07
N ILE A 94 -0.02 4.57 7.14
CA ILE A 94 -1.47 4.54 7.05
C ILE A 94 -1.89 5.19 5.75
N ILE A 95 -2.51 4.41 4.87
CA ILE A 95 -3.06 4.89 3.60
C ILE A 95 -4.56 5.04 3.78
N SER A 96 -5.05 6.26 3.58
CA SER A 96 -6.46 6.59 3.75
C SER A 96 -7.01 7.23 2.48
N PHE A 97 -8.25 6.88 2.16
CA PHE A 97 -9.02 7.56 1.12
C PHE A 97 -9.85 8.64 1.81
N PRO A 98 -9.65 9.93 1.49
CA PRO A 98 -10.49 10.98 2.04
C PRO A 98 -11.91 10.80 1.54
N GLU A 99 -12.88 11.09 2.41
CA GLU A 99 -14.29 11.08 2.03
C GLU A 99 -14.54 12.16 0.98
N ASP A 100 -15.21 11.77 -0.10
CA ASP A 100 -15.45 12.66 -1.23
C ASP A 100 -16.62 13.61 -0.90
N SER A 101 -16.30 14.76 -0.30
CA SER A 101 -17.27 15.84 -0.08
C SER A 101 -17.70 16.53 -1.39
N SER A 102 -17.15 16.16 -2.55
CA SER A 102 -17.52 16.76 -3.85
C SER A 102 -18.86 16.27 -4.40
N LEU A 103 -19.49 15.28 -3.76
CA LEU A 103 -20.87 14.87 -4.04
C LEU A 103 -21.95 15.78 -3.41
N GLN A 104 -21.57 16.86 -2.72
CA GLN A 104 -22.52 17.91 -2.36
C GLN A 104 -22.90 18.75 -3.61
N LEU A 105 -23.87 18.21 -4.36
CA LEU A 105 -24.82 18.87 -5.27
C LEU A 105 -24.33 20.16 -5.97
N ARG A 106 -23.96 20.02 -7.25
CA ARG A 106 -24.29 21.01 -8.28
C ARG A 106 -25.51 20.54 -9.06
#